data_AF-A0AAN8JTR0-F1
#
_entry.id   AF-A0AAN8JTR0-F1
#
_cell.length_a   1.000
_cell.length_b   1.000
_cell.length_c   1.000
_cell.angle_alpha   90.00
_cell.angle_beta   90.00
_cell.angle_gamma   90.00
#
_symmetry.space_group_name_H-M   'P 1'
#
loop_
_entity.id
_entity.type
_entity.pdbx_description
1 polymer ?
#
loop_
_entity_poly.entity_id
_entity_poly.type
_entity_poly.pdbx_seq_one_letter_code
_entity_poly.pdbx_strand_id
1 'polypeptide(L)'
;MLRAGDRTEIGENGVTLSGGQKARIALARAVYQDKEVYLLDDPLSAVDQHVANHLYHKCIMGLLKDKTRILCTHHVQYLKDAHIVIQMEDGKIIKSGQPSDVLPYIRDDLEEEVINEDVSNDDVNEEDGGLVIEEEQEKGVVKLRVYKSYWKAIGSCLVPVILIALFLMQASRNINDWWLSYWVSHTHSCSNTNNTTYSNSSHKVYDSYMLLETIGSNIRNISESKDNINFYLMIYGCLAGANSIFTLARAFLFAFGGIQAAQVLHKKLLASILNAPVTFFDTTPLGRIVNRFSSDVYSIDDSLPFILNIFLAQGFGIFGTIIITCYGLPWLALLLIPLGLLYYKIQVSLF
;
A
#
# COMPACT_ATOMS: atom_id res chain seq x y z
N MET A 1 -9.55 4.67 -40.27
CA MET A 1 -8.06 4.69 -40.35
C MET A 1 -7.54 5.17 -39.02
N LEU A 2 -6.50 4.55 -38.46
CA LEU A 2 -5.92 4.91 -37.15
C LEU A 2 -5.24 6.30 -37.21
N ARG A 3 -5.36 7.09 -36.13
CA ARG A 3 -4.95 8.51 -36.10
C ARG A 3 -3.48 8.76 -36.40
N ALA A 4 -2.56 8.04 -35.75
CA ALA A 4 -1.13 8.16 -36.00
C ALA A 4 -0.64 7.19 -37.09
N GLY A 5 -1.58 6.62 -37.88
CA GLY A 5 -1.30 5.54 -38.80
C GLY A 5 -0.59 4.38 -38.09
N ASP A 6 0.52 3.94 -38.66
CA ASP A 6 1.33 2.81 -38.15
C ASP A 6 1.97 3.06 -36.78
N ARG A 7 2.08 4.32 -36.34
CA ARG A 7 2.66 4.68 -35.03
C ARG A 7 1.63 4.71 -33.90
N THR A 8 0.39 4.31 -34.17
CA THR A 8 -0.68 4.30 -33.16
C THR A 8 -0.44 3.19 -32.15
N GLU A 9 -0.49 3.51 -30.86
CA GLU A 9 -0.43 2.53 -29.79
C GLU A 9 -1.74 1.73 -29.71
N ILE A 10 -1.63 0.40 -29.70
CA ILE A 10 -2.75 -0.55 -29.81
C ILE A 10 -3.32 -0.94 -28.41
N GLY A 11 -2.62 -0.58 -27.34
CA GLY A 11 -3.00 -0.94 -25.96
C GLY A 11 -2.80 -2.42 -25.61
N GLU A 12 -3.04 -2.76 -24.34
CA GLU A 12 -2.88 -4.12 -23.83
C GLU A 12 -3.89 -5.07 -24.52
N ASN A 13 -3.42 -6.23 -25.01
CA ASN A 13 -4.22 -7.21 -25.77
C ASN A 13 -4.99 -6.64 -26.98
N GLY A 14 -4.55 -5.48 -27.49
CA GLY A 14 -5.17 -4.80 -28.61
C GLY A 14 -6.59 -4.31 -28.37
N VAL A 15 -6.92 -3.90 -27.14
CA VAL A 15 -8.26 -3.41 -26.78
C VAL A 15 -8.82 -2.37 -27.76
N THR A 16 -7.97 -1.58 -28.42
CA THR A 16 -8.39 -0.55 -29.38
C THR A 16 -8.73 -1.05 -30.78
N LEU A 17 -8.63 -2.36 -31.04
CA LEU A 17 -8.80 -2.95 -32.37
C LEU A 17 -10.03 -3.85 -32.44
N SER A 18 -10.76 -3.82 -33.55
CA SER A 18 -11.81 -4.79 -33.83
C SER A 18 -11.25 -6.20 -34.02
N GLY A 19 -12.08 -7.23 -33.87
CA GLY A 19 -11.68 -8.63 -34.07
C GLY A 19 -11.01 -8.87 -35.43
N GLY A 20 -11.60 -8.37 -36.51
CA GLY A 20 -11.02 -8.45 -37.86
C GLY A 20 -9.75 -7.63 -38.07
N GLN A 21 -9.55 -6.54 -37.32
CA GLN A 21 -8.27 -5.82 -37.31
C GLN A 21 -7.19 -6.64 -36.59
N LYS A 22 -7.50 -7.21 -35.42
CA LYS A 22 -6.58 -8.09 -34.69
C LYS A 22 -6.15 -9.29 -35.53
N ALA A 23 -7.10 -9.96 -36.19
CA ALA A 23 -6.84 -11.09 -37.08
C ALA A 23 -5.88 -10.70 -38.22
N ARG A 24 -6.11 -9.55 -38.86
CA ARG A 24 -5.24 -9.04 -39.93
C ARG A 24 -3.84 -8.69 -39.46
N ILE A 25 -3.70 -8.05 -38.30
CA ILE A 25 -2.37 -7.73 -37.74
C ILE A 25 -1.64 -9.02 -37.34
N ALA A 26 -2.34 -9.99 -36.75
CA ALA A 26 -1.76 -11.29 -36.42
C ALA A 26 -1.27 -12.03 -37.67
N LEU A 27 -2.08 -12.06 -38.74
CA LEU A 27 -1.71 -12.64 -40.03
C LEU A 27 -0.51 -11.90 -40.66
N ALA A 28 -0.54 -10.57 -40.66
CA ALA A 28 0.56 -9.75 -41.18
C ALA A 28 1.86 -10.02 -40.41
N ARG A 29 1.80 -10.12 -39.08
CA ARG A 29 2.95 -10.48 -38.23
C ARG A 29 3.53 -11.84 -38.59
N ALA A 30 2.67 -12.84 -38.82
CA ALA A 30 3.12 -14.18 -39.23
C ALA A 30 3.82 -14.12 -40.59
N VAL A 31 3.19 -13.49 -41.59
CA VAL A 31 3.70 -13.39 -42.97
C VAL A 31 5.03 -12.64 -43.00
N TYR A 32 5.14 -11.54 -42.26
CA TYR A 32 6.35 -10.72 -42.17
C TYR A 32 7.57 -11.49 -41.62
N GLN A 33 7.35 -12.56 -40.86
CA GLN A 33 8.43 -13.36 -40.28
C GLN A 33 9.13 -14.30 -41.28
N ASP A 34 8.60 -14.42 -42.51
CA ASP A 34 9.08 -15.24 -43.63
C ASP A 34 9.60 -16.63 -43.22
N LYS A 35 8.68 -17.51 -42.81
CA LYS A 35 8.98 -18.90 -42.42
C LYS A 35 8.77 -19.87 -43.57
N GLU A 36 9.27 -21.10 -43.42
CA GLU A 36 9.04 -22.17 -44.41
C GLU A 36 7.66 -22.82 -44.23
N VAL A 37 7.16 -22.84 -42.99
CA VAL A 37 5.87 -23.46 -42.61
C VAL A 37 4.99 -22.44 -41.90
N TYR A 38 3.74 -22.36 -42.33
CA TYR A 38 2.70 -21.51 -41.75
C TYR A 38 1.55 -22.36 -41.23
N LEU A 39 1.23 -22.21 -39.95
CA LEU A 39 0.05 -22.78 -39.30
C LEU A 39 -0.96 -21.66 -39.10
N LEU A 40 -2.09 -21.75 -39.78
CA LEU A 40 -3.13 -20.74 -39.82
C LEU A 40 -4.40 -21.33 -39.19
N ASP A 41 -4.70 -20.90 -37.97
CA ASP A 41 -5.89 -21.33 -37.23
C ASP A 41 -7.00 -20.31 -37.43
N ASP A 42 -7.90 -20.62 -38.35
CA ASP A 42 -9.06 -19.83 -38.79
C ASP A 42 -8.85 -18.31 -38.87
N PRO A 43 -7.85 -17.84 -39.65
CA PRO A 43 -7.47 -16.42 -39.70
C PRO A 43 -8.50 -15.50 -40.37
N LEU A 44 -9.57 -16.07 -40.95
CA LEU A 44 -10.54 -15.36 -41.79
C LEU A 44 -11.93 -15.23 -41.14
N SER A 45 -12.20 -15.84 -39.98
CA SER A 45 -13.53 -15.86 -39.37
C SER A 45 -14.02 -14.49 -38.89
N ALA A 46 -13.11 -13.66 -38.39
CA ALA A 46 -13.45 -12.35 -37.83
C ALA A 46 -13.46 -11.20 -38.86
N VAL A 47 -13.28 -11.49 -40.15
CA VAL A 47 -13.22 -10.49 -41.23
C VAL A 47 -14.40 -10.64 -42.19
N ASP A 48 -14.85 -9.52 -42.76
CA ASP A 48 -15.91 -9.54 -43.76
C ASP A 48 -15.51 -10.36 -45.01
N GLN A 49 -16.50 -10.94 -45.68
CA GLN A 49 -16.29 -11.83 -46.83
C GLN A 49 -15.48 -11.20 -47.97
N HIS A 50 -15.58 -9.88 -48.20
CA HIS A 50 -14.82 -9.21 -49.25
C HIS A 50 -13.32 -9.12 -48.89
N VAL A 51 -13.01 -8.68 -47.67
CA VAL A 51 -11.65 -8.65 -47.14
C VAL A 51 -11.07 -10.05 -47.01
N ALA A 52 -11.87 -11.03 -46.59
CA ALA A 52 -11.47 -12.43 -46.49
C ALA A 52 -10.99 -12.98 -47.84
N ASN A 53 -11.77 -12.75 -48.91
CA ASN A 53 -11.38 -13.13 -50.27
C ASN A 53 -10.11 -12.42 -50.74
N HIS A 54 -9.96 -11.12 -50.43
CA HIS A 54 -8.74 -10.39 -50.75
C HIS A 54 -7.51 -10.98 -50.05
N LEU A 55 -7.60 -11.25 -48.74
CA LEU A 55 -6.54 -11.87 -47.95
C LEU A 55 -6.22 -13.28 -48.46
N TYR A 56 -7.23 -14.08 -48.76
CA TYR A 56 -7.05 -15.43 -49.27
C TYR A 56 -6.26 -15.43 -50.59
N HIS A 57 -6.69 -14.65 -51.58
CA HIS A 57 -6.05 -14.64 -52.90
C HIS A 57 -4.69 -13.94 -52.91
N LYS A 58 -4.54 -12.79 -52.23
CA LYS A 58 -3.31 -12.00 -52.27
C LYS A 58 -2.26 -12.49 -51.28
N CYS A 59 -2.67 -12.92 -50.09
CA CYS A 59 -1.75 -13.31 -49.03
C CYS A 59 -1.53 -14.82 -49.00
N ILE A 60 -2.58 -15.61 -48.77
CA ILE A 60 -2.46 -17.06 -48.54
C ILE A 60 -2.06 -17.79 -49.84
N MET A 61 -2.73 -17.50 -50.96
CA MET A 61 -2.43 -18.10 -52.26
C MET A 61 -1.44 -17.29 -53.11
N GLY A 62 -1.14 -16.06 -52.70
CA GLY A 62 -0.21 -15.17 -53.41
C GLY A 62 1.17 -15.14 -52.76
N LEU A 63 1.34 -14.34 -51.72
CA LEU A 63 2.62 -14.15 -51.03
C LEU A 63 3.20 -15.45 -50.47
N LEU A 64 2.35 -16.32 -49.94
CA LEU A 64 2.77 -17.58 -49.33
C LEU A 64 2.80 -18.77 -50.31
N LYS A 65 2.63 -18.56 -51.62
CA LYS A 65 2.44 -19.62 -52.62
C LYS A 65 3.53 -20.70 -52.60
N ASP A 66 4.79 -20.31 -52.38
CA ASP A 66 5.96 -21.19 -52.42
C ASP A 66 6.32 -21.75 -51.03
N LYS A 67 5.50 -21.50 -50.02
CA LYS A 67 5.69 -21.95 -48.63
C LYS A 67 4.70 -23.06 -48.27
N THR A 68 5.03 -23.87 -47.26
CA THR A 68 4.11 -24.86 -46.71
C THR A 68 3.05 -24.16 -45.86
N ARG A 69 1.76 -24.43 -46.13
CA ARG A 69 0.62 -23.78 -45.48
C ARG A 69 -0.34 -24.85 -44.96
N ILE A 70 -0.66 -24.79 -43.67
CA ILE A 70 -1.72 -25.58 -43.04
C ILE A 70 -2.78 -24.58 -42.59
N LEU A 71 -3.98 -24.68 -43.16
CA LEU A 71 -5.10 -23.81 -42.87
C LEU A 71 -6.23 -24.64 -42.25
N CYS A 72 -6.57 -24.32 -41.00
CA CYS A 72 -7.79 -24.79 -40.35
C CYS A 72 -8.86 -23.72 -40.58
N THR A 73 -10.02 -24.08 -41.10
CA THR A 73 -11.13 -23.12 -41.28
C THR A 73 -12.47 -23.84 -41.38
N HIS A 74 -13.53 -23.17 -40.94
CA HIS A 74 -14.91 -23.61 -41.12
C HIS A 74 -15.49 -23.22 -42.49
N HIS A 75 -14.82 -22.33 -43.24
CA HIS A 75 -15.32 -21.84 -44.52
C HIS A 75 -14.96 -22.77 -45.69
N VAL A 76 -15.92 -23.60 -46.11
CA VAL A 76 -15.75 -24.60 -47.19
C VAL A 76 -15.29 -24.00 -48.53
N GLN A 77 -15.63 -22.75 -48.81
CA GLN A 77 -15.24 -22.08 -50.06
C GLN A 77 -13.73 -22.10 -50.31
N TYR A 78 -12.91 -22.05 -49.25
CA TYR A 78 -11.45 -22.01 -49.33
C TYR A 78 -10.80 -23.39 -49.45
N LEU A 79 -11.56 -24.47 -49.25
CA LEU A 79 -11.06 -25.84 -49.32
C LEU A 79 -10.84 -26.30 -50.77
N LYS A 80 -11.51 -25.68 -51.74
CA LYS A 80 -11.46 -26.09 -53.15
C LYS A 80 -10.08 -25.94 -53.79
N ASP A 81 -9.33 -24.92 -53.38
CA ASP A 81 -8.00 -24.64 -53.92
C ASP A 81 -6.88 -25.33 -53.12
N ALA A 82 -7.23 -26.16 -52.13
CA ALA A 82 -6.26 -26.89 -51.32
C ALA A 82 -5.71 -28.10 -52.08
N HIS A 83 -4.43 -28.42 -51.86
CA HIS A 83 -3.82 -29.64 -52.40
C HIS A 83 -4.34 -30.90 -51.70
N ILE A 84 -4.53 -30.82 -50.38
CA ILE A 84 -5.01 -31.90 -49.52
C ILE A 84 -5.96 -31.30 -48.49
N VAL A 85 -7.11 -31.95 -48.29
CA VAL A 85 -8.09 -31.64 -47.25
C VAL A 85 -8.11 -32.79 -46.25
N ILE A 86 -8.11 -32.47 -44.96
CA ILE A 86 -8.20 -33.43 -43.86
C ILE A 86 -9.46 -33.11 -43.05
N GLN A 87 -10.38 -34.05 -42.96
CA GLN A 87 -11.57 -33.95 -42.12
C GLN A 87 -11.28 -34.67 -40.79
N MET A 88 -11.52 -33.96 -39.68
CA MET A 88 -11.37 -34.48 -38.34
C MET A 88 -12.70 -34.42 -37.59
N GLU A 89 -12.96 -35.44 -36.78
CA GLU A 89 -14.15 -35.55 -35.92
C GLU A 89 -13.74 -36.28 -34.64
N ASP A 90 -14.18 -35.81 -33.47
CA ASP A 90 -13.84 -36.38 -32.16
C ASP A 90 -12.34 -36.68 -31.94
N GLY A 91 -11.48 -35.77 -32.42
CA GLY A 91 -10.03 -35.90 -32.31
C GLY A 91 -9.40 -36.99 -33.19
N LYS A 92 -10.15 -37.57 -34.13
CA LYS A 92 -9.66 -38.57 -35.10
C LYS A 92 -9.77 -38.03 -36.52
N ILE A 93 -8.86 -38.47 -37.39
CA ILE A 93 -8.94 -38.18 -38.82
C ILE A 93 -9.94 -39.15 -39.43
N ILE A 94 -11.04 -38.62 -39.96
CA ILE A 94 -12.07 -39.39 -40.65
C ILE A 94 -11.68 -39.62 -42.10
N LYS A 95 -11.17 -38.57 -42.76
CA LYS A 95 -10.79 -38.61 -44.18
C LYS A 95 -9.65 -37.66 -44.50
N SER A 96 -8.85 -38.03 -45.49
CA SER A 96 -7.80 -37.20 -46.06
C SER A 96 -7.68 -37.46 -47.55
N GLY A 97 -7.65 -36.42 -48.38
CA GLY A 97 -7.55 -36.58 -49.82
C GLY A 97 -7.57 -35.26 -50.57
N GLN A 98 -7.73 -35.33 -51.90
CA GLN A 98 -7.97 -34.13 -52.70
C GLN A 98 -9.36 -33.55 -52.37
N PRO A 99 -9.58 -32.24 -52.60
CA PRO A 99 -10.87 -31.61 -52.33
C PRO A 99 -12.06 -32.33 -53.00
N SER A 100 -11.88 -32.89 -54.20
CA SER A 100 -12.92 -33.65 -54.91
C SER A 100 -13.44 -34.87 -54.13
N ASP A 101 -12.58 -35.48 -53.32
CA ASP A 101 -12.86 -36.76 -52.66
C ASP A 101 -13.43 -36.54 -51.26
N VAL A 102 -13.22 -35.36 -50.68
CA VAL A 102 -13.61 -35.03 -49.29
C VAL A 102 -14.81 -34.08 -49.25
N LEU A 103 -14.89 -33.08 -50.15
CA LEU A 103 -15.95 -32.07 -50.16
C LEU A 103 -17.38 -32.60 -50.29
N PRO A 104 -17.68 -33.68 -51.04
CA PRO A 104 -19.04 -34.22 -51.11
C PRO A 104 -19.57 -34.65 -49.74
N TYR A 105 -18.71 -35.19 -48.88
CA TYR A 105 -19.08 -35.67 -47.55
C TYR A 105 -19.30 -34.53 -46.55
N ILE A 106 -18.50 -33.46 -46.66
CA ILE A 106 -18.64 -32.27 -45.80
C ILE A 106 -19.92 -31.48 -46.11
N ARG A 107 -20.38 -31.48 -47.37
CA ARG A 107 -21.60 -30.76 -47.77
C ARG A 107 -22.87 -31.35 -47.19
N ASP A 108 -22.92 -32.68 -47.05
CA ASP A 108 -24.04 -33.37 -46.43
C ASP A 108 -24.17 -32.97 -44.94
N ASP A 109 -23.04 -32.75 -44.25
CA ASP A 109 -23.01 -32.35 -42.83
C ASP A 109 -23.38 -30.86 -42.61
N LEU A 110 -23.08 -29.98 -43.58
CA LEU A 110 -23.31 -28.53 -43.44
C LEU A 110 -24.70 -28.06 -43.84
N GLU A 111 -25.45 -28.84 -44.63
CA GLU A 111 -26.86 -28.51 -44.92
C GLU A 111 -27.74 -28.59 -43.66
N GLU A 112 -27.29 -29.23 -42.57
CA GLU A 112 -27.98 -29.26 -41.28
C GLU A 112 -27.66 -28.07 -40.35
N GLU A 113 -26.49 -27.42 -40.45
CA GLU A 113 -26.06 -26.34 -39.52
C GLU A 113 -26.49 -24.92 -39.92
N VAL A 114 -26.78 -24.66 -41.20
CA VAL A 114 -26.98 -23.28 -41.74
C VAL A 114 -28.30 -22.62 -41.29
N ILE A 115 -29.14 -23.27 -40.48
CA ILE A 115 -30.45 -22.73 -40.06
C ILE A 115 -30.36 -21.74 -38.86
N ASN A 116 -29.23 -21.58 -38.16
CA ASN A 116 -29.24 -20.93 -36.83
C ASN A 116 -28.32 -19.71 -36.57
N GLU A 117 -27.77 -19.03 -37.58
CA GLU A 117 -26.98 -17.80 -37.33
C GLU A 117 -27.56 -16.55 -38.01
N ASP A 118 -28.57 -15.98 -37.37
CA ASP A 118 -28.92 -14.56 -37.52
C ASP A 118 -27.88 -13.72 -36.76
N VAL A 119 -27.03 -13.02 -37.50
CA VAL A 119 -26.01 -12.11 -36.94
C VAL A 119 -26.65 -10.77 -36.62
N SER A 120 -26.72 -10.46 -35.32
CA SER A 120 -26.97 -9.12 -34.79
C SER A 120 -25.78 -8.19 -35.08
N ASN A 121 -26.02 -7.17 -35.92
CA ASN A 121 -25.10 -6.05 -36.09
C ASN A 121 -25.29 -5.06 -34.93
N ASP A 122 -24.36 -5.09 -33.97
CA ASP A 122 -24.20 -3.98 -33.03
C ASP A 122 -23.17 -3.00 -33.61
N ASP A 123 -23.66 -1.84 -34.04
CA ASP A 123 -22.85 -0.68 -34.40
C ASP A 123 -22.12 -0.16 -33.15
N VAL A 124 -20.81 -0.41 -33.08
CA VAL A 124 -19.93 0.19 -32.07
C VAL A 124 -19.50 1.57 -32.58
N ASN A 125 -19.96 2.61 -31.89
CA ASN A 125 -19.50 3.99 -32.10
C ASN A 125 -17.98 4.09 -31.88
N GLU A 126 -17.26 4.49 -32.93
CA GLU A 126 -15.84 4.81 -32.89
C GLU A 126 -15.60 6.22 -32.30
N GLU A 127 -15.11 6.26 -31.05
CA GLU A 127 -14.28 7.34 -30.51
C GLU A 127 -13.18 6.69 -29.64
N ASP A 128 -11.90 7.07 -29.54
CA ASP A 128 -10.93 7.83 -30.32
C ASP A 128 -9.63 7.91 -29.47
N GLY A 129 -8.44 7.86 -30.08
CA GLY A 129 -7.15 8.25 -29.47
C GLY A 129 -6.45 7.20 -28.59
N GLY A 130 -5.11 7.23 -28.54
CA GLY A 130 -4.30 6.33 -27.70
C GLY A 130 -4.79 6.38 -26.26
N LEU A 131 -5.40 5.28 -25.81
CA LEU A 131 -6.24 5.29 -24.61
C LEU A 131 -5.41 5.38 -23.33
N VAL A 132 -4.17 4.89 -23.35
CA VAL A 132 -3.36 4.76 -22.14
C VAL A 132 -2.81 6.11 -21.69
N ILE A 133 -3.45 6.71 -20.69
CA ILE A 133 -3.01 7.98 -20.09
C ILE A 133 -1.79 7.71 -19.20
N GLU A 134 -0.67 8.38 -19.44
CA GLU A 134 0.50 8.33 -18.55
C GLU A 134 0.20 8.98 -17.19
N GLU A 135 0.81 8.45 -16.12
CA GLU A 135 0.56 8.96 -14.76
C GLU A 135 1.30 10.29 -14.53
N GLU A 136 0.55 11.37 -14.31
CA GLU A 136 1.12 12.64 -13.87
C GLU A 136 1.34 12.65 -12.35
N GLN A 137 2.56 13.00 -11.94
CA GLN A 137 2.93 13.13 -10.52
C GLN A 137 2.84 14.58 -10.06
N GLU A 138 2.03 14.86 -9.04
CA GLU A 138 2.05 16.16 -8.35
C GLU A 138 3.39 16.33 -7.60
N LYS A 139 4.16 17.38 -7.94
CA LYS A 139 5.40 17.75 -7.24
C LYS A 139 5.12 18.84 -6.21
N GLY A 140 5.69 18.72 -5.01
CA GLY A 140 5.62 19.74 -3.97
C GLY A 140 5.19 19.18 -2.61
N VAL A 141 4.69 20.07 -1.74
CA VAL A 141 4.29 19.72 -0.38
C VAL A 141 2.94 19.01 -0.38
N VAL A 142 2.83 17.95 0.42
CA VAL A 142 1.59 17.20 0.60
C VAL A 142 0.51 18.09 1.22
N LYS A 143 -0.63 18.21 0.54
CA LYS A 143 -1.77 19.02 0.99
C LYS A 143 -2.32 18.48 2.33
N LEU A 144 -2.64 19.37 3.27
CA LEU A 144 -3.24 19.00 4.58
C LEU A 144 -4.51 18.14 4.48
N ARG A 145 -5.25 18.26 3.36
CA ARG A 145 -6.43 17.44 3.07
C ARG A 145 -6.09 15.95 3.02
N VAL A 146 -4.90 15.56 2.56
CA VAL A 146 -4.46 14.17 2.48
C VAL A 146 -4.33 13.58 3.88
N TYR A 147 -3.62 14.27 4.77
CA TYR A 147 -3.54 13.87 6.19
C TYR A 147 -4.92 13.77 6.83
N LYS A 148 -5.79 14.78 6.62
CA LYS A 148 -7.15 14.77 7.16
C LYS A 148 -7.97 13.58 6.67
N SER A 149 -7.78 13.14 5.42
CA SER A 149 -8.44 11.94 4.88
C SER A 149 -8.01 10.67 5.60
N TYR A 150 -6.73 10.53 5.94
CA TYR A 150 -6.22 9.40 6.71
C TYR A 150 -6.78 9.38 8.14
N TRP A 151 -6.74 10.52 8.84
CA TRP A 151 -7.36 10.65 10.17
C TRP A 151 -8.87 10.36 10.18
N LYS A 152 -9.58 10.79 9.13
CA LYS A 152 -11.00 10.45 8.96
C LYS A 152 -11.23 8.97 8.69
N ALA A 153 -10.28 8.27 8.07
CA ALA A 153 -10.34 6.82 7.86
C ALA A 153 -10.13 6.03 9.16
N ILE A 154 -9.26 6.50 10.05
CA ILE A 154 -9.12 5.98 11.43
C ILE A 154 -10.45 6.13 12.18
N GLY A 155 -11.11 7.28 12.05
CA GLY A 155 -12.45 7.53 12.59
C GLY A 155 -12.48 8.69 13.57
N SER A 156 -13.49 9.55 13.45
CA SER A 156 -13.55 10.85 14.15
C SER A 156 -13.54 10.76 15.69
N CYS A 157 -14.02 9.66 16.27
CA CYS A 157 -14.00 9.42 17.72
C CYS A 157 -12.71 8.75 18.19
N LEU A 158 -12.13 7.86 17.38
CA LEU A 158 -10.94 7.09 17.76
C LEU A 158 -9.67 7.95 17.75
N VAL A 159 -9.56 8.88 16.81
CA VAL A 159 -8.42 9.81 16.71
C VAL A 159 -8.17 10.60 17.99
N PRO A 160 -9.15 11.34 18.56
CA PRO A 160 -8.91 12.07 19.81
C PRO A 160 -8.57 11.13 20.96
N VAL A 161 -9.16 9.92 21.02
CA VAL A 161 -8.82 8.91 22.04
C VAL A 161 -7.34 8.49 21.93
N ILE A 162 -6.83 8.25 20.73
CA ILE A 162 -5.41 7.94 20.50
C ILE A 162 -4.51 9.11 20.93
N LEU A 163 -4.86 10.35 20.56
CA LEU A 163 -4.07 11.54 20.90
C LEU A 163 -4.06 11.79 22.42
N ILE A 164 -5.17 11.56 23.11
CA ILE A 164 -5.25 11.63 24.57
C ILE A 164 -4.38 10.54 25.21
N ALA A 165 -4.43 9.30 24.70
CA ALA A 165 -3.59 8.22 25.21
C ALA A 165 -2.09 8.51 25.02
N LEU A 166 -1.70 9.09 23.87
CA LEU A 166 -0.34 9.58 23.60
C LEU A 166 0.09 10.65 24.62
N PHE A 167 -0.78 11.64 24.85
CA PHE A 167 -0.51 12.70 25.81
C PHE A 167 -0.38 12.17 27.24
N LEU A 168 -1.30 11.31 27.71
CA LEU A 168 -1.26 10.73 29.05
C LEU A 168 -0.02 9.86 29.27
N MET A 169 0.38 9.07 28.27
CA MET A 169 1.61 8.30 28.31
C MET A 169 2.82 9.23 28.46
N GLN A 170 2.94 10.27 27.63
CA GLN A 170 4.10 11.17 27.73
C GLN A 170 4.09 12.00 29.03
N ALA A 171 2.93 12.49 29.45
CA ALA A 171 2.78 13.26 30.68
C ALA A 171 3.15 12.41 31.92
N SER A 172 2.65 11.18 32.02
CA SER A 172 2.96 10.28 33.14
C SER A 172 4.44 9.92 33.21
N ARG A 173 5.10 9.67 32.07
CA ARG A 173 6.56 9.48 31.99
C ARG A 173 7.32 10.71 32.50
N ASN A 174 6.95 11.89 32.01
CA ASN A 174 7.56 13.15 32.41
C ASN A 174 7.37 13.44 33.91
N ILE A 175 6.17 13.17 34.45
CA ILE A 175 5.86 13.30 35.88
C ILE A 175 6.69 12.31 36.71
N ASN A 176 6.88 11.08 36.23
CA ASN A 176 7.71 10.09 36.90
C ASN A 176 9.18 10.55 37.02
N ASP A 177 9.73 11.09 35.93
CA ASP A 177 11.11 11.62 35.90
C ASP A 177 11.25 12.84 36.81
N TRP A 178 10.26 13.74 36.80
CA TRP A 178 10.21 14.89 37.71
C TRP A 178 10.11 14.46 39.18
N TRP A 179 9.28 13.46 39.49
CA TRP A 179 9.12 12.94 40.84
C TRP A 179 10.42 12.35 41.37
N LEU A 180 11.18 11.64 40.53
CA LEU A 180 12.50 11.11 40.89
C LEU A 180 13.47 12.25 41.25
N SER A 181 13.49 13.32 40.45
CA SER A 181 14.30 14.51 40.74
C SER A 181 13.92 15.17 42.07
N TYR A 182 12.61 15.30 42.33
CA TYR A 182 12.09 15.83 43.59
C TYR A 182 12.51 14.96 44.79
N TRP A 183 12.34 13.63 44.69
CA TRP A 183 12.71 12.69 45.74
C TRP A 183 14.20 12.78 46.08
N VAL A 184 15.08 12.76 45.08
CA VAL A 184 16.54 12.87 45.27
C VAL A 184 16.92 14.19 45.94
N SER A 185 16.28 15.30 45.57
CA SER A 185 16.56 16.59 46.22
C SER A 185 16.14 16.62 47.70
N HIS A 186 15.06 15.92 48.07
CA HIS A 186 14.55 15.91 49.44
C HIS A 186 15.39 14.99 50.37
N THR A 187 15.89 13.87 49.86
CA THR A 187 16.75 12.98 50.65
C THR A 187 18.09 13.64 51.00
N HIS A 188 18.69 14.38 50.06
CA HIS A 188 19.94 15.12 50.31
C HIS A 188 19.77 16.24 51.34
N SER A 189 18.66 17.00 51.29
CA SER A 189 18.37 18.04 52.28
C SER A 189 18.23 17.49 53.70
N CYS A 190 17.65 16.29 53.86
CA CYS A 190 17.51 15.63 55.15
C CYS A 190 18.85 15.10 55.70
N SER A 191 19.73 14.62 54.83
CA SER A 191 21.06 14.12 55.25
C SER A 191 22.02 15.21 55.74
N ASN A 192 21.93 16.43 55.20
CA ASN A 192 22.86 17.51 55.59
C ASN A 192 22.55 18.09 56.99
N THR A 193 21.29 18.09 57.42
CA THR A 193 20.87 18.63 58.73
C THR A 193 21.41 17.81 59.90
N ASN A 194 21.66 16.51 59.70
CA ASN A 194 22.13 15.61 60.75
C ASN A 194 23.63 15.75 61.07
N ASN A 195 24.40 16.49 60.26
CA ASN A 195 25.85 16.62 60.40
C ASN A 195 26.32 17.88 61.13
N THR A 196 25.43 18.79 61.53
CA THR A 196 25.79 20.08 62.17
C THR A 196 25.81 20.08 63.71
N THR A 197 25.77 18.92 64.37
CA THR A 197 25.65 18.87 65.84
C THR A 197 26.72 18.02 66.54
N TYR A 198 27.99 18.12 66.13
CA TYR A 198 29.09 17.59 66.95
C TYR A 198 30.35 18.45 66.87
N SER A 199 30.40 19.48 67.70
CA SER A 199 31.65 19.91 68.34
C SER A 199 31.34 20.69 69.61
N ASN A 200 31.32 19.98 70.74
CA ASN A 200 31.99 20.37 71.98
C ASN A 200 31.73 19.29 73.04
N SER A 201 32.63 18.32 73.09
CA SER A 201 32.68 17.31 74.14
C SER A 201 33.39 17.87 75.37
N SER A 202 32.64 18.02 76.46
CA SER A 202 33.19 17.96 77.81
C SER A 202 32.50 16.82 78.56
N HIS A 203 33.28 15.75 78.75
CA HIS A 203 33.04 14.55 79.55
C HIS A 203 31.93 14.63 80.61
N LYS A 204 30.92 13.75 80.50
CA LYS A 204 30.22 13.17 81.66
C LYS A 204 29.89 11.70 81.40
N VAL A 205 30.02 10.92 82.47
CA VAL A 205 29.94 9.47 82.60
C VAL A 205 28.56 8.95 82.18
N TYR A 206 28.52 7.86 81.41
CA TYR A 206 27.30 7.23 80.90
C TYR A 206 26.57 6.43 81.98
N ASP A 207 25.31 6.77 82.21
CA ASP A 207 24.35 5.91 82.90
C ASP A 207 23.67 4.94 81.91
N SER A 208 23.47 3.69 82.34
CA SER A 208 22.91 2.58 81.54
C SER A 208 21.48 2.86 81.01
N TYR A 209 20.69 3.69 81.71
CA TYR A 209 19.35 4.10 81.25
C TYR A 209 19.41 5.05 80.04
N MET A 210 20.48 5.83 79.91
CA MET A 210 20.68 6.77 78.80
C MET A 210 21.01 6.04 77.48
N LEU A 211 21.70 4.89 77.57
CA LEU A 211 21.94 4.02 76.41
C LEU A 211 20.64 3.43 75.85
N LEU A 212 19.68 3.06 76.71
CA LEU A 212 18.38 2.51 76.27
C LEU A 212 17.50 3.58 75.59
N GLU A 213 17.50 4.82 76.09
CA GLU A 213 16.86 5.96 75.40
C GLU A 213 17.56 6.32 74.09
N THR A 214 18.90 6.25 74.06
CA THR A 214 19.69 6.49 72.84
C THR A 214 19.47 5.40 71.80
N ILE A 215 19.34 4.13 72.21
CA ILE A 215 19.01 3.03 71.31
C ILE A 215 17.56 3.13 70.84
N GLY A 216 16.61 3.45 71.72
CA GLY A 216 15.19 3.63 71.38
C GLY A 216 14.95 4.80 70.42
N SER A 217 15.66 5.92 70.60
CA SER A 217 15.62 7.07 69.68
C SER A 217 16.28 6.76 68.34
N ASN A 218 17.41 6.05 68.31
CA ASN A 218 18.03 5.59 67.07
C ASN A 218 17.13 4.60 66.30
N ILE A 219 16.46 3.68 66.98
CA ILE A 219 15.51 2.75 66.36
C ILE A 219 14.29 3.51 65.80
N ARG A 220 13.77 4.50 66.54
CA ARG A 220 12.69 5.38 66.05
C ARG A 220 13.10 6.16 64.81
N ASN A 221 14.28 6.78 64.81
CA ASN A 221 14.82 7.52 63.66
C ASN A 221 15.02 6.61 62.43
N ILE A 222 15.44 5.37 62.64
CA ILE A 222 15.57 4.37 61.56
C ILE A 222 14.19 3.97 61.02
N SER A 223 13.19 3.77 61.88
CA SER A 223 11.82 3.48 61.46
C SER A 223 11.22 4.63 60.66
N GLU A 224 11.34 5.86 61.14
CA GLU A 224 10.80 7.05 60.49
C GLU A 224 11.51 7.36 59.15
N SER A 225 12.82 7.14 59.08
CA SER A 225 13.58 7.20 57.81
C SER A 225 13.11 6.14 56.81
N LYS A 226 12.85 4.92 57.28
CA LYS A 226 12.36 3.81 56.45
C LYS A 226 10.95 4.08 55.93
N ASP A 227 10.07 4.64 56.75
CA ASP A 227 8.70 5.00 56.38
C ASP A 227 8.67 6.12 55.32
N ASN A 228 9.57 7.11 55.44
CA ASN A 228 9.75 8.15 54.43
C ASN A 228 10.22 7.57 53.09
N ILE A 229 11.23 6.71 53.08
CA ILE A 229 11.71 6.06 51.85
C ILE A 229 10.61 5.20 51.20
N ASN A 230 9.87 4.45 52.02
CA ASN A 230 8.75 3.63 51.55
C ASN A 230 7.65 4.47 50.89
N PHE A 231 7.34 5.65 51.44
CA PHE A 231 6.37 6.58 50.84
C PHE A 231 6.79 7.05 49.44
N TYR A 232 8.03 7.53 49.27
CA TYR A 232 8.53 7.97 47.97
C TYR A 232 8.60 6.84 46.94
N LEU A 233 9.03 5.66 47.36
CA LEU A 233 9.07 4.44 46.53
C LEU A 233 7.67 4.00 46.10
N MET A 234 6.67 4.06 46.99
CA MET A 234 5.30 3.70 46.67
C MET A 234 4.73 4.62 45.58
N ILE A 235 4.89 5.93 45.72
CA ILE A 235 4.41 6.89 44.71
C ILE A 235 5.12 6.69 43.38
N TYR A 236 6.44 6.53 43.39
CA TYR A 236 7.21 6.25 42.18
C TYR A 236 6.74 4.95 41.50
N GLY A 237 6.50 3.89 42.27
CA GLY A 237 5.95 2.62 41.78
C GLY A 237 4.56 2.77 41.15
N CYS A 238 3.66 3.54 41.79
CA CYS A 238 2.33 3.82 41.25
C CYS A 238 2.40 4.63 39.93
N LEU A 239 3.27 5.65 39.86
CA LEU A 239 3.47 6.45 38.65
C LEU A 239 4.05 5.61 37.49
N ALA A 240 5.04 4.76 37.78
CA ALA A 240 5.60 3.84 36.80
C ALA A 240 4.56 2.80 36.32
N GLY A 241 3.72 2.29 37.23
CA GLY A 241 2.60 1.41 36.91
C GLY A 241 1.58 2.09 36.00
N ALA A 242 1.16 3.31 36.33
CA ALA A 242 0.24 4.11 35.51
C ALA A 242 0.83 4.39 34.11
N ASN A 243 2.09 4.79 34.02
CA ASN A 243 2.77 4.98 32.74
C ASN A 243 2.84 3.70 31.90
N SER A 244 3.06 2.55 32.53
CA SER A 244 3.03 1.24 31.84
C SER A 244 1.65 0.95 31.25
N ILE A 245 0.58 1.23 32.00
CA ILE A 245 -0.81 1.08 31.52
C ILE A 245 -1.09 2.02 30.35
N PHE A 246 -0.72 3.30 30.46
CA PHE A 246 -0.92 4.26 29.37
C PHE A 246 -0.10 3.92 28.13
N THR A 247 1.12 3.41 28.30
CA THR A 247 1.97 2.93 27.20
C THR A 247 1.31 1.77 26.46
N LEU A 248 0.73 0.83 27.21
CA LEU A 248 0.03 -0.31 26.64
C LEU A 248 -1.26 0.12 25.93
N ALA A 249 -2.10 0.94 26.59
CA ALA A 249 -3.33 1.45 26.01
C ALA A 249 -3.08 2.22 24.71
N ARG A 250 -2.09 3.12 24.71
CA ARG A 250 -1.64 3.85 23.52
C ARG A 250 -1.19 2.92 22.39
N ALA A 251 -0.41 1.88 22.70
CA ALA A 251 0.08 0.94 21.70
C ALA A 251 -1.07 0.18 21.02
N PHE A 252 -2.02 -0.35 21.80
CA PHE A 252 -3.20 -1.04 21.26
C PHE A 252 -4.13 -0.11 20.48
N LEU A 253 -4.43 1.08 21.01
CA LEU A 253 -5.30 2.04 20.34
C LEU A 253 -4.71 2.51 19.01
N PHE A 254 -3.40 2.76 18.97
CA PHE A 254 -2.73 3.16 17.73
C PHE A 254 -2.72 2.02 16.69
N ALA A 255 -2.37 0.80 17.10
CA ALA A 255 -2.40 -0.36 16.21
C ALA A 255 -3.81 -0.62 15.66
N PHE A 256 -4.83 -0.57 16.53
CA PHE A 256 -6.23 -0.70 16.12
C PHE A 256 -6.65 0.40 15.12
N GLY A 257 -6.26 1.65 15.37
CA GLY A 257 -6.53 2.77 14.46
C GLY A 257 -5.88 2.60 13.09
N GLY A 258 -4.64 2.09 13.03
CA GLY A 258 -3.94 1.79 11.77
C GLY A 258 -4.68 0.74 10.94
N ILE A 259 -5.08 -0.37 11.56
CA ILE A 259 -5.85 -1.44 10.89
C ILE A 259 -7.22 -0.92 10.42
N GLN A 260 -7.90 -0.10 11.22
CA GLN A 260 -9.17 0.50 10.84
C GLN A 260 -9.02 1.41 9.61
N ALA A 261 -7.97 2.24 9.57
CA ALA A 261 -7.70 3.10 8.42
C ALA A 261 -7.42 2.30 7.15
N ALA A 262 -6.59 1.27 7.25
CA ALA A 262 -6.27 0.33 6.17
C ALA A 262 -7.55 -0.27 5.56
N GLN A 263 -8.42 -0.85 6.41
CA GLN A 263 -9.68 -1.45 5.96
C GLN A 263 -10.61 -0.45 5.29
N VAL A 264 -10.74 0.76 5.84
CA VAL A 264 -11.61 1.80 5.29
C VAL A 264 -11.09 2.32 3.94
N LEU A 265 -9.78 2.52 3.82
CA LEU A 265 -9.16 3.00 2.58
C LEU A 265 -9.22 1.93 1.49
N HIS A 266 -8.90 0.67 1.80
CA HIS A 266 -9.02 -0.44 0.86
C HIS A 266 -10.47 -0.60 0.36
N LYS A 267 -11.47 -0.58 1.26
CA LYS A 267 -12.89 -0.68 0.87
C LYS A 267 -13.32 0.47 -0.03
N LYS A 268 -12.87 1.70 0.26
CA LYS A 268 -13.17 2.87 -0.58
C LYS A 268 -12.51 2.77 -1.96
N LEU A 269 -11.25 2.35 -2.01
CA LEU A 269 -10.53 2.14 -3.26
C LEU A 269 -11.24 1.09 -4.13
N LEU A 270 -11.57 -0.07 -3.53
CA LEU A 270 -12.29 -1.14 -4.20
C LEU A 270 -13.65 -0.68 -4.73
N ALA A 271 -14.45 -0.02 -3.89
CA ALA A 271 -15.75 0.50 -4.31
C ALA A 271 -15.63 1.56 -5.41
N SER A 272 -14.60 2.41 -5.36
CA SER A 272 -14.38 3.44 -6.39
C SER A 272 -14.01 2.82 -7.73
N ILE A 273 -13.24 1.74 -7.74
CA ILE A 273 -12.81 1.07 -8.97
C ILE A 273 -13.93 0.22 -9.55
N LEU A 274 -14.68 -0.51 -8.72
CA LEU A 274 -15.83 -1.29 -9.19
C LEU A 274 -16.96 -0.42 -9.78
N ASN A 275 -17.07 0.83 -9.34
CA ASN A 275 -18.03 1.80 -9.88
C ASN A 275 -17.45 2.67 -11.00
N ALA A 276 -16.19 2.46 -11.41
CA ALA A 276 -15.58 3.22 -12.50
C ALA A 276 -16.20 2.80 -13.85
N PRO A 277 -16.35 3.73 -14.81
CA PRO A 277 -16.84 3.39 -16.15
C PRO A 277 -15.85 2.47 -16.87
N VAL A 278 -16.33 1.69 -17.84
CA VAL A 278 -15.48 0.80 -18.66
C VAL A 278 -14.34 1.56 -19.34
N THR A 279 -14.60 2.81 -19.74
CA THR A 279 -13.59 3.73 -20.30
C THR A 279 -12.39 3.96 -19.39
N PHE A 280 -12.54 3.89 -18.06
CA PHE A 280 -11.42 3.98 -17.12
C PHE A 280 -10.47 2.78 -17.26
N PHE A 281 -11.01 1.59 -17.51
CA PHE A 281 -10.23 0.36 -17.67
C PHE A 281 -9.56 0.27 -19.03
N ASP A 282 -10.16 0.84 -20.06
CA ASP A 282 -9.55 0.89 -21.39
C ASP A 282 -8.41 1.92 -21.46
N THR A 283 -8.48 2.97 -20.62
CA THR A 283 -7.50 4.06 -20.58
C THR A 283 -6.42 3.92 -19.50
N THR A 284 -6.62 3.03 -18.53
CA THR A 284 -5.68 2.84 -17.42
C THR A 284 -5.04 1.46 -17.52
N PRO A 285 -3.70 1.34 -17.57
CA PRO A 285 -3.05 0.04 -17.64
C PRO A 285 -3.41 -0.82 -16.43
N LEU A 286 -3.67 -2.11 -16.66
CA LEU A 286 -4.05 -3.04 -15.58
C LEU A 286 -2.97 -3.12 -14.50
N GLY A 287 -1.69 -3.10 -14.90
CA GLY A 287 -0.56 -3.06 -13.99
C GLY A 287 -0.59 -1.89 -13.00
N ARG A 288 -1.14 -0.73 -13.40
CA ARG A 288 -1.29 0.45 -12.51
C ARG A 288 -2.32 0.18 -11.43
N ILE A 289 -3.48 -0.37 -11.80
CA ILE A 289 -4.53 -0.72 -10.85
C ILE A 289 -4.00 -1.75 -9.85
N VAL A 290 -3.31 -2.78 -10.33
CA VAL A 290 -2.70 -3.81 -9.48
C VAL A 290 -1.66 -3.21 -8.54
N ASN A 291 -0.80 -2.30 -9.02
CA ASN A 291 0.20 -1.65 -8.17
C ASN A 291 -0.41 -0.82 -7.03
N ARG A 292 -1.57 -0.18 -7.28
CA ARG A 292 -2.31 0.58 -6.26
C ARG A 292 -2.87 -0.35 -5.18
N PHE A 293 -3.35 -1.53 -5.55
CA PHE A 293 -3.84 -2.54 -4.60
C PHE A 293 -2.73 -3.28 -3.86
N SER A 294 -1.52 -3.35 -4.41
CA SER A 294 -0.38 -4.03 -3.80
C SER A 294 0.52 -3.07 -3.04
N SER A 295 1.32 -2.28 -3.74
CA SER A 295 2.41 -1.47 -3.16
C SER A 295 1.89 -0.29 -2.33
N ASP A 296 0.86 0.40 -2.81
CA ASP A 296 0.35 1.58 -2.09
C ASP A 296 -0.48 1.19 -0.87
N VAL A 297 -1.33 0.17 -1.00
CA VAL A 297 -2.06 -0.39 0.15
C VAL A 297 -1.07 -0.93 1.19
N TYR A 298 -0.01 -1.66 0.78
CA TYR A 298 1.04 -2.10 1.71
C TYR A 298 1.67 -0.91 2.47
N SER A 299 1.95 0.18 1.77
CA SER A 299 2.51 1.39 2.39
C SER A 299 1.55 2.03 3.41
N ILE A 300 0.25 1.99 3.14
CA ILE A 300 -0.81 2.48 4.04
C ILE A 300 -0.99 1.56 5.26
N ASP A 301 -0.81 0.26 5.07
CA ASP A 301 -1.08 -0.76 6.07
C ASP A 301 0.07 -0.93 7.07
N ASP A 302 1.31 -0.78 6.62
CA ASP A 302 2.51 -1.10 7.42
C ASP A 302 3.42 0.13 7.64
N SER A 303 3.94 0.69 6.55
CA SER A 303 4.96 1.76 6.61
C SER A 303 4.43 3.06 7.24
N LEU A 304 3.25 3.51 6.80
CA LEU A 304 2.67 4.76 7.26
C LEU A 304 2.30 4.73 8.75
N PRO A 305 1.59 3.71 9.30
CA PRO A 305 1.36 3.59 10.73
C PRO A 305 2.66 3.55 11.53
N PHE A 306 3.68 2.81 11.08
CA PHE A 306 4.96 2.72 11.76
C PHE A 306 5.65 4.09 11.88
N ILE A 307 5.78 4.82 10.77
CA ILE A 307 6.40 6.14 10.74
C ILE A 307 5.58 7.14 11.55
N LEU A 308 4.24 7.13 11.41
CA LEU A 308 3.36 8.04 12.13
C LEU A 308 3.42 7.81 13.64
N ASN A 309 3.50 6.56 14.10
CA ASN A 309 3.67 6.22 15.51
C ASN A 309 4.95 6.83 16.08
N ILE A 310 6.08 6.67 15.39
CA ILE A 310 7.36 7.23 15.81
C ILE A 310 7.29 8.76 15.80
N PHE A 311 6.79 9.36 14.70
CA PHE A 311 6.69 10.80 14.55
C PHE A 311 5.86 11.44 15.69
N LEU A 312 4.69 10.88 16.00
CA LEU A 312 3.86 11.37 17.09
C LEU A 312 4.52 11.17 18.46
N ALA A 313 5.11 10.01 18.72
CA ALA A 313 5.81 9.75 19.98
C ALA A 313 6.96 10.74 20.20
N GLN A 314 7.77 11.01 19.18
CA GLN A 314 8.86 11.99 19.27
C GLN A 314 8.34 13.42 19.39
N GLY A 315 7.27 13.77 18.67
CA GLY A 315 6.65 15.11 18.74
C GLY A 315 6.13 15.44 20.13
N PHE A 316 5.33 14.53 20.73
CA PHE A 316 4.85 14.69 22.11
C PHE A 316 6.00 14.64 23.12
N GLY A 317 7.00 13.78 22.88
CA GLY A 317 8.21 13.67 23.71
C GLY A 317 8.96 15.00 23.82
N ILE A 318 9.34 15.57 22.68
CA ILE A 318 10.04 16.86 22.60
C ILE A 318 9.20 17.96 23.27
N PHE A 319 7.90 18.03 22.98
CA PHE A 319 7.00 19.01 23.59
C PHE A 319 7.01 18.93 25.12
N GLY A 320 6.90 17.71 25.66
CA GLY A 320 6.93 17.49 27.10
C GLY A 320 8.28 17.84 27.74
N THR A 321 9.39 17.48 27.11
CA THR A 321 10.74 17.82 27.60
C THR A 321 10.99 19.32 27.61
N ILE A 322 10.53 20.06 26.58
CA ILE A 322 10.63 21.52 26.53
C ILE A 322 9.89 22.14 27.72
N ILE A 323 8.68 21.67 28.03
CA ILE A 323 7.90 22.18 29.18
C ILE A 323 8.65 22.00 30.50
N ILE A 324 9.15 20.79 30.78
CA ILE A 324 9.89 20.51 32.02
C ILE A 324 11.17 21.35 32.10
N THR A 325 11.87 21.49 30.98
CA THR A 325 13.13 22.26 30.91
C THR A 325 12.87 23.74 31.19
N CYS A 326 11.83 24.33 30.60
CA CYS A 326 11.44 25.71 30.86
C CYS A 326 10.98 25.92 32.31
N TYR A 327 10.36 24.92 32.93
CA TYR A 327 9.97 24.96 34.34
C TYR A 327 11.20 24.89 35.27
N GLY A 328 12.12 23.96 35.03
CA GLY A 328 13.29 23.76 35.88
C GLY A 328 14.37 24.84 35.72
N LEU A 329 14.60 25.32 34.50
CA LEU A 329 15.65 26.29 34.16
C LEU A 329 15.10 27.32 33.14
N PRO A 330 14.32 28.33 33.59
CA PRO A 330 13.66 29.28 32.68
C PRO A 330 14.60 30.03 31.74
N TRP A 331 15.83 30.32 32.17
CA TRP A 331 16.83 31.00 31.35
C TRP A 331 17.25 30.19 30.11
N LEU A 332 17.11 28.86 30.16
CA LEU A 332 17.47 27.97 29.06
C LEU A 332 16.48 28.09 27.88
N ALA A 333 15.27 28.61 28.13
CA ALA A 333 14.31 28.93 27.06
C ALA A 333 14.87 29.92 26.04
N LEU A 334 15.74 30.85 26.47
CA LEU A 334 16.40 31.80 25.58
C LEU A 334 17.35 31.11 24.60
N LEU A 335 17.97 29.99 24.99
CA LEU A 335 18.84 29.17 24.13
C LEU A 335 18.05 28.28 23.16
N LEU A 336 16.82 27.89 23.50
CA LEU A 336 15.98 27.07 22.61
C LEU A 336 15.55 27.81 21.35
N ILE A 337 15.37 29.13 21.41
CA ILE A 337 14.95 29.97 20.28
C ILE A 337 15.99 29.93 19.12
N PRO A 338 17.27 30.27 19.33
CA PRO A 338 18.27 30.22 18.25
C PRO A 338 18.51 28.78 17.76
N LEU A 339 18.43 27.79 18.65
CA LEU A 339 18.54 26.37 18.28
C LEU A 339 17.40 25.93 17.35
N GLY A 340 16.16 26.36 17.64
CA GLY A 340 14.99 26.09 16.80
C GLY A 340 15.10 26.74 15.41
N LEU A 341 15.62 27.97 15.33
CA LEU A 341 15.88 28.63 14.05
C LEU A 341 16.97 27.93 13.23
N LEU A 342 18.04 27.47 13.89
CA LEU A 342 19.09 26.67 13.25
C LEU A 342 18.52 25.35 12.70
N TYR A 343 17.74 24.64 13.52
CA TYR A 343 17.07 23.40 13.13
C TYR A 343 16.15 23.61 11.92
N TYR A 344 15.34 24.68 11.95
CA TYR A 344 14.48 25.03 10.83
C TYR A 344 15.27 25.32 9.54
N LYS A 345 16.38 26.05 9.64
CA LYS A 345 17.26 26.30 8.48
C LYS A 345 17.86 25.02 7.92
N ILE A 346 18.32 24.11 8.79
CA ILE A 346 18.87 22.81 8.37
C ILE A 346 17.77 22.00 7.68
N GLN A 347 16.56 21.97 8.25
CA GLN A 347 15.43 21.26 7.67
C GLN A 347 15.06 21.81 6.27
N VAL A 348 15.00 23.13 6.09
CA VAL A 348 14.70 23.74 4.79
C VAL A 348 15.86 23.59 3.80
N SER A 349 17.11 23.46 4.26
CA SER A 349 18.26 23.24 3.36
C SER A 349 18.42 21.79 2.90
N LEU A 350 17.83 20.83 3.62
CA LEU A 350 17.89 19.39 3.31
C LEU A 350 16.80 18.94 2.33
N PHE A 351 15.81 19.78 2.07
CA PHE A 351 14.71 19.57 1.12
C PHE A 351 14.75 20.64 0.03
#